data_AF-A0A178AU63-F1
#
_entry.id   AF-A0A178AU63-F1
#
_cell.length_a   1.000
_cell.length_b   1.000
_cell.length_c   1.000
_cell.angle_alpha   90.00
_cell.angle_beta   90.00
_cell.angle_gamma   90.00
#
_symmetry.space_group_name_H-M   'P 1'
#
loop_
_entity.id
_entity.type
_entity.pdbx_description
1 polymer ?
#
loop_
_entity_poly.entity_id
_entity_poly.type
_entity_poly.pdbx_seq_one_letter_code
_entity_poly.pdbx_strand_id
1 'polypeptide(L)'
;MSTSNPLPSPPFHNVPNIANLRDAALFPLSTPSGPLKPSLLFRSADVSKLLPENWSSLSSLGVTHVFDLRSVPEVGFSSSTPSASLPAWVSSMQDAGINRTWVPVFAEADYSPEGLAKRYVKYMDEAVEGFVSAYHDILLSAGPAYRAILLYLIDSPNKGVLVHCTAGKDRTGIFFGVLFDYLGVDRQIIADEYNLTELGLGSVREEVVARLLKSVAFRNYMNTKQTGKELSTEEIGRLIQEEKEGKTPDVEEELSPETREVGRQAALRMVGARKETMLKALEMVDSEFGGAEKYLREYCGLGDEELEKLRKNLVQGA
;
A
#
# COMPACT_ATOMS: atom_id res chain seq x y z
N MET A 1 -5.95 18.57 -20.29
CA MET A 1 -4.97 17.46 -20.26
C MET A 1 -3.72 18.00 -19.58
N SER A 2 -3.53 17.71 -18.30
CA SER A 2 -2.32 18.12 -17.58
C SER A 2 -1.21 17.17 -18.01
N THR A 3 -0.24 17.66 -18.78
CA THR A 3 0.94 16.90 -19.17
C THR A 3 1.86 16.77 -17.95
N SER A 4 1.60 15.79 -17.09
CA SER A 4 2.55 15.40 -16.07
C SER A 4 3.83 14.93 -16.75
N ASN A 5 4.98 15.49 -16.38
CA ASN A 5 6.27 14.98 -16.86
C ASN A 5 6.35 13.46 -16.62
N PRO A 6 6.90 12.69 -17.56
CA PRO A 6 7.03 11.24 -17.39
C PRO A 6 7.90 10.95 -16.16
N LEU A 7 7.53 9.90 -15.41
CA LEU A 7 8.30 9.48 -14.25
C LEU A 7 9.71 9.04 -14.68
N PRO A 8 10.73 9.24 -13.83
CA PRO A 8 12.09 8.79 -14.13
C PRO A 8 12.08 7.26 -14.32
N SER A 9 12.70 6.79 -15.40
CA SER A 9 12.81 5.36 -15.72
C SER A 9 14.28 5.05 -15.98
N PRO A 10 14.95 4.21 -15.15
CA PRO A 10 14.43 3.50 -13.97
C PRO A 10 14.12 4.41 -12.75
N PRO A 11 13.44 3.89 -11.69
CA PRO A 11 12.88 2.53 -11.58
C PRO A 11 11.43 2.43 -12.06
N PHE A 12 10.77 3.54 -12.39
CA PHE A 12 9.36 3.51 -12.79
C PHE A 12 9.16 2.93 -14.18
N HIS A 13 8.01 2.28 -14.36
CA HIS A 13 7.50 1.86 -15.66
C HIS A 13 6.26 2.67 -15.99
N ASN A 14 6.31 3.38 -17.13
CA ASN A 14 5.22 4.22 -17.59
C ASN A 14 4.18 3.38 -18.31
N VAL A 15 3.28 2.75 -17.56
CA VAL A 15 2.11 2.04 -18.09
C VAL A 15 0.85 2.90 -17.81
N PRO A 16 -0.02 3.18 -18.80
CA PRO A 16 -1.20 4.01 -18.57
C PRO A 16 -2.15 3.39 -17.54
N ASN A 17 -2.83 4.25 -16.77
CA ASN A 17 -3.87 3.88 -15.79
C ASN A 17 -3.38 3.04 -14.60
N ILE A 18 -2.07 2.98 -14.36
CA ILE A 18 -1.49 2.41 -13.15
C ILE A 18 -0.47 3.41 -12.58
N ALA A 19 -0.74 3.87 -11.37
CA ALA A 19 0.17 4.78 -10.67
C ALA A 19 1.21 4.00 -9.87
N ASN A 20 2.33 4.66 -9.55
CA ASN A 20 3.34 4.15 -8.63
C ASN A 20 4.00 2.82 -9.07
N LEU A 21 3.86 2.41 -10.35
CA LEU A 21 4.42 1.17 -10.89
C LEU A 21 5.94 1.25 -11.07
N ARG A 22 6.66 0.34 -10.41
CA ARG A 22 8.11 0.19 -10.57
C ARG A 22 8.57 -1.21 -10.19
N ASP A 23 9.71 -1.62 -10.74
CA ASP A 23 10.54 -2.68 -10.15
C ASP A 23 11.38 -2.06 -9.03
N ALA A 24 11.15 -2.51 -7.79
CA ALA A 24 11.85 -1.97 -6.64
C ALA A 24 13.37 -2.29 -6.70
N ALA A 25 13.75 -3.40 -7.33
CA ALA A 25 15.16 -3.80 -7.47
C ALA A 25 15.95 -2.93 -8.47
N LEU A 26 15.28 -2.09 -9.28
CA LEU A 26 15.93 -1.10 -10.15
C LEU A 26 16.29 0.20 -9.42
N PHE A 27 15.80 0.39 -8.20
CA PHE A 27 16.42 1.35 -7.27
C PHE A 27 17.73 0.74 -6.75
N PRO A 28 18.80 1.50 -6.46
CA PRO A 28 20.11 0.96 -6.06
C PRO A 28 20.12 0.35 -4.65
N LEU A 29 19.25 -0.64 -4.41
CA LEU A 29 19.20 -1.49 -3.24
C LEU A 29 20.37 -2.47 -3.29
N SER A 30 21.23 -2.42 -2.28
CA SER A 30 22.37 -3.33 -2.13
C SER A 30 22.32 -4.01 -0.78
N THR A 31 22.60 -5.31 -0.78
CA THR A 31 22.79 -6.12 0.43
C THR A 31 24.29 -6.37 0.64
N PRO A 32 24.71 -6.91 1.79
CA PRO A 32 26.10 -7.33 2.00
C PRO A 32 26.60 -8.36 0.97
N SER A 33 25.70 -9.16 0.39
CA SER A 33 26.05 -10.21 -0.59
C SER A 33 25.97 -9.75 -2.05
N GLY A 34 25.36 -8.60 -2.32
CA GLY A 34 25.18 -8.09 -3.69
C GLY A 34 23.87 -7.33 -3.90
N PRO A 35 23.64 -6.81 -5.12
CA PRO A 35 22.39 -6.14 -5.48
C PRO A 35 21.23 -7.13 -5.57
N LEU A 36 20.00 -6.61 -5.50
CA LEU A 36 18.81 -7.41 -5.76
C LEU A 36 18.73 -7.79 -7.26
N LYS A 37 18.10 -8.92 -7.55
CA LYS A 37 17.83 -9.34 -8.93
C LYS A 37 16.68 -8.50 -9.51
N PRO A 38 16.86 -7.88 -10.68
CA PRO A 38 15.79 -7.14 -11.35
C PRO A 38 14.70 -8.09 -11.87
N SER A 39 13.57 -7.52 -12.26
CA SER A 39 12.39 -8.18 -12.82
C SER A 39 11.70 -9.17 -11.89
N LEU A 40 11.95 -9.09 -10.57
CA LEU A 40 11.33 -9.97 -9.58
C LEU A 40 10.30 -9.27 -8.68
N LEU A 41 10.56 -8.02 -8.28
CA LEU A 41 9.85 -7.38 -7.18
C LEU A 41 9.20 -6.07 -7.63
N PHE A 42 8.02 -6.17 -8.23
CA PHE A 42 7.25 -5.02 -8.67
C PHE A 42 6.27 -4.54 -7.61
N ARG A 43 6.05 -3.24 -7.55
CA ARG A 43 5.01 -2.59 -6.73
C ARG A 43 4.26 -1.54 -7.51
N SER A 44 2.98 -1.34 -7.16
CA SER A 44 2.14 -0.31 -7.76
C SER A 44 0.98 0.11 -6.84
N ALA A 45 0.25 1.15 -7.24
CA ALA A 45 -1.12 1.39 -6.80
C ALA A 45 -2.08 0.34 -7.39
N ASP A 46 -3.38 0.52 -7.14
CA ASP A 46 -4.44 -0.36 -7.65
C ASP A 46 -4.37 -0.58 -9.17
N VAL A 47 -4.41 -1.85 -9.56
CA VAL A 47 -4.35 -2.33 -10.95
C VAL A 47 -5.73 -2.46 -11.61
N SER A 48 -6.81 -2.31 -10.85
CA SER A 48 -8.18 -2.54 -11.35
C SER A 48 -8.61 -1.60 -12.49
N LYS A 49 -7.91 -0.47 -12.64
CA LYS A 49 -8.14 0.54 -13.68
C LYS A 49 -7.30 0.29 -14.95
N LEU A 50 -6.46 -0.73 -14.96
CA LEU A 50 -5.63 -1.06 -16.11
C LEU A 50 -6.50 -1.51 -17.28
N LEU A 51 -6.28 -0.90 -18.45
CA LEU A 51 -6.99 -1.27 -19.67
C LEU A 51 -6.52 -2.64 -20.17
N PRO A 52 -7.39 -3.43 -20.84
CA PRO A 52 -7.06 -4.76 -21.33
C PRO A 52 -5.74 -4.85 -22.11
N GLU A 53 -5.50 -3.89 -23.02
CA GLU A 53 -4.31 -3.82 -23.87
C GLU A 53 -3.00 -3.62 -23.08
N ASN A 54 -3.06 -3.02 -21.88
CA ASN A 54 -1.89 -2.67 -21.09
C ASN A 54 -1.39 -3.82 -20.21
N TRP A 55 -2.17 -4.90 -20.03
CA TRP A 55 -1.71 -6.09 -19.28
C TRP A 55 -0.51 -6.78 -19.95
N SER A 56 -0.45 -6.74 -21.28
CA SER A 56 0.69 -7.23 -22.06
C SER A 56 2.01 -6.51 -21.71
N SER A 57 1.93 -5.24 -21.29
CA SER A 57 3.10 -4.47 -20.85
C SER A 57 3.64 -5.01 -19.53
N LEU A 58 2.78 -5.38 -18.57
CA LEU A 58 3.22 -6.00 -17.31
C LEU A 58 3.86 -7.37 -17.55
N SER A 59 3.27 -8.18 -18.42
CA SER A 59 3.81 -9.48 -18.80
C SER A 59 5.19 -9.34 -19.46
N SER A 60 5.36 -8.35 -20.34
CA SER A 60 6.64 -8.03 -21.00
C SER A 60 7.73 -7.54 -20.04
N LEU A 61 7.37 -6.97 -18.89
CA LEU A 61 8.31 -6.62 -17.82
C LEU A 61 8.79 -7.84 -17.01
N GLY A 62 8.12 -8.99 -17.16
CA GLY A 62 8.38 -10.20 -16.40
C GLY A 62 7.41 -10.44 -15.24
N VAL A 63 6.36 -9.63 -15.10
CA VAL A 63 5.30 -9.87 -14.10
C VAL A 63 4.50 -11.10 -14.53
N THR A 64 4.45 -12.12 -13.69
CA THR A 64 3.66 -13.33 -13.90
C THR A 64 2.55 -13.50 -12.86
N HIS A 65 2.64 -12.76 -11.75
CA HIS A 65 1.69 -12.90 -10.64
C HIS A 65 1.41 -11.57 -9.95
N VAL A 66 0.15 -11.32 -9.62
CA VAL A 66 -0.32 -10.16 -8.87
C VAL A 66 -0.80 -10.58 -7.48
N PHE A 67 -0.26 -9.96 -6.45
CA PHE A 67 -0.73 -10.10 -5.08
C PHE A 67 -1.48 -8.83 -4.65
N ASP A 68 -2.77 -9.01 -4.36
CA ASP A 68 -3.68 -7.91 -4.01
C ASP A 68 -3.92 -7.90 -2.50
N LEU A 69 -3.35 -6.90 -1.81
CA LEU A 69 -3.40 -6.73 -0.35
C LEU A 69 -4.65 -5.98 0.14
N ARG A 70 -5.55 -5.59 -0.76
CA ARG A 70 -6.75 -4.80 -0.44
C ARG A 70 -7.80 -5.64 0.29
N SER A 71 -8.54 -5.02 1.20
CA SER A 71 -9.64 -5.67 1.92
C SER A 71 -10.91 -5.74 1.08
N VAL A 72 -11.87 -6.57 1.47
CA VAL A 72 -13.16 -6.78 0.77
C VAL A 72 -13.81 -5.47 0.27
N PRO A 73 -13.96 -4.40 1.10
CA PRO A 73 -14.63 -3.18 0.66
C PRO A 73 -13.86 -2.40 -0.42
N GLU A 74 -12.55 -2.61 -0.54
CA GLU A 74 -11.68 -1.91 -1.47
C GLU A 74 -11.58 -2.60 -2.83
N VAL A 75 -11.86 -3.91 -2.90
CA VAL A 75 -11.82 -4.67 -4.15
C VAL A 75 -13.19 -4.68 -4.84
N GLY A 76 -14.25 -4.30 -4.14
CA GLY A 76 -15.62 -4.27 -4.68
C GLY A 76 -16.24 -5.65 -4.90
N PHE A 77 -15.62 -6.71 -4.37
CA PHE A 77 -16.22 -8.04 -4.31
C PHE A 77 -17.23 -8.06 -3.19
N SER A 78 -18.52 -8.22 -3.51
CA SER A 78 -19.50 -8.54 -2.47
C SER A 78 -19.26 -9.97 -1.99
N SER A 79 -19.03 -10.16 -0.69
CA SER A 79 -18.97 -11.48 -0.03
C SER A 79 -20.27 -12.28 -0.20
N SER A 80 -21.36 -11.63 -0.65
CA SER A 80 -22.67 -12.22 -0.95
C SER A 80 -22.93 -12.52 -2.43
N THR A 81 -21.93 -12.45 -3.32
CA THR A 81 -22.06 -12.98 -4.69
C THR A 81 -21.32 -14.31 -4.86
N PRO A 82 -21.92 -15.45 -4.50
CA PRO A 82 -21.45 -16.74 -4.95
C PRO A 82 -21.68 -16.80 -6.47
N SER A 83 -20.61 -16.75 -7.27
CA SER A 83 -20.64 -16.90 -8.73
C SER A 83 -21.14 -15.71 -9.58
N ALA A 84 -20.85 -14.46 -9.23
CA ALA A 84 -20.93 -13.35 -10.20
C ALA A 84 -19.54 -13.16 -10.86
N SER A 85 -19.49 -13.19 -12.19
CA SER A 85 -18.30 -13.06 -13.05
C SER A 85 -17.17 -12.25 -12.43
N LEU A 86 -15.94 -12.78 -12.47
CA LEU A 86 -14.73 -12.03 -12.12
C LEU A 86 -14.77 -10.65 -12.82
N PRO A 87 -14.33 -9.56 -12.16
CA PRO A 87 -14.22 -8.26 -12.81
C PRO A 87 -13.49 -8.37 -14.14
N ALA A 88 -13.95 -7.65 -15.17
CA ALA A 88 -13.43 -7.78 -16.53
C ALA A 88 -11.89 -7.66 -16.61
N TRP A 89 -11.28 -6.81 -15.77
CA TRP A 89 -9.84 -6.65 -15.70
C TRP A 89 -9.10 -7.92 -15.27
N VAL A 90 -9.73 -8.80 -14.46
CA VAL A 90 -9.13 -10.08 -14.04
C VAL A 90 -9.03 -11.03 -15.22
N SER A 91 -10.06 -11.07 -16.08
CA SER A 91 -10.01 -11.86 -17.32
C SER A 91 -8.92 -11.33 -18.26
N SER A 92 -8.84 -10.01 -18.47
CA SER A 92 -7.79 -9.43 -19.32
C SER A 92 -6.36 -9.68 -18.78
N MET A 93 -6.20 -9.67 -17.46
CA MET A 93 -4.94 -10.04 -16.80
C MET A 93 -4.58 -11.51 -17.06
N GLN A 94 -5.55 -12.42 -16.96
CA GLN A 94 -5.35 -13.85 -17.24
C GLN A 94 -5.02 -14.10 -18.71
N ASP A 95 -5.66 -13.40 -19.64
CA ASP A 95 -5.36 -13.46 -21.08
C ASP A 95 -3.93 -13.01 -21.39
N ALA A 96 -3.36 -12.11 -20.57
CA ALA A 96 -1.95 -11.70 -20.65
C ALA A 96 -0.97 -12.68 -19.97
N GLY A 97 -1.46 -13.83 -19.47
CA GLY A 97 -0.67 -14.85 -18.80
C GLY A 97 -0.32 -14.52 -17.35
N ILE A 98 -1.02 -13.57 -16.73
CA ILE A 98 -0.76 -13.13 -15.35
C ILE A 98 -1.81 -13.72 -14.41
N ASN A 99 -1.35 -14.35 -13.35
CA ASN A 99 -2.22 -14.89 -12.29
C ASN A 99 -2.43 -13.87 -11.17
N ARG A 100 -3.48 -14.06 -10.37
CA ARG A 100 -3.72 -13.25 -9.17
C ARG A 100 -3.99 -14.10 -7.96
N THR A 101 -3.40 -13.70 -6.83
CA THR A 101 -3.79 -14.16 -5.51
C THR A 101 -4.27 -12.96 -4.70
N TRP A 102 -5.52 -13.03 -4.23
CA TRP A 102 -6.06 -12.05 -3.30
C TRP A 102 -5.71 -12.47 -1.88
N VAL A 103 -4.97 -11.62 -1.18
CA VAL A 103 -4.40 -11.87 0.15
C VAL A 103 -4.61 -10.61 0.99
N PRO A 104 -5.85 -10.35 1.45
CA PRO A 104 -6.17 -9.12 2.18
C PRO A 104 -5.37 -9.07 3.49
N VAL A 105 -4.74 -7.93 3.77
CA VAL A 105 -4.04 -7.73 5.06
C VAL A 105 -5.03 -7.63 6.22
N PHE A 106 -6.12 -6.89 6.04
CA PHE A 106 -7.16 -6.74 7.06
C PHE A 106 -8.39 -7.55 6.65
N ALA A 107 -8.94 -8.32 7.58
CA ALA A 107 -10.16 -9.09 7.36
C ALA A 107 -11.38 -8.14 7.22
N GLU A 108 -12.51 -8.69 6.77
CA GLU A 108 -13.76 -7.93 6.62
C GLU A 108 -14.22 -7.31 7.95
N ALA A 109 -14.04 -8.04 9.06
CA ALA A 109 -14.37 -7.58 10.41
C ALA A 109 -13.52 -6.38 10.89
N ASP A 110 -12.29 -6.24 10.40
CA ASP A 110 -11.37 -5.14 10.74
C ASP A 110 -11.71 -3.84 9.98
N TYR A 111 -12.65 -3.93 9.04
CA TYR A 111 -13.18 -2.80 8.29
C TYR A 111 -14.53 -2.32 8.81
N SER A 112 -14.83 -2.60 10.09
CA SER A 112 -15.94 -1.95 10.79
C SER A 112 -15.81 -0.42 10.68
N PRO A 113 -16.93 0.32 10.75
CA PRO A 113 -16.91 1.77 10.77
C PRO A 113 -15.90 2.34 11.78
N GLU A 114 -15.83 1.75 12.98
CA GLU A 114 -14.91 2.12 14.06
C GLU A 114 -13.46 1.80 13.71
N GLY A 115 -13.18 0.62 13.15
CA GLY A 115 -11.82 0.24 12.73
C GLY A 115 -11.27 1.12 11.60
N LEU A 116 -12.14 1.59 10.72
CA LEU A 116 -11.79 2.57 9.69
C LEU A 116 -11.56 3.96 10.29
N ALA A 117 -12.42 4.39 11.22
CA ALA A 117 -12.27 5.65 11.93
C ALA A 117 -10.94 5.73 12.71
N LYS A 118 -10.58 4.68 13.47
CA LYS A 118 -9.29 4.62 14.19
C LYS A 118 -8.12 4.82 13.25
N ARG A 119 -8.15 4.18 12.07
CA ARG A 119 -7.11 4.34 11.05
C ARG A 119 -7.08 5.74 10.46
N TYR A 120 -8.25 6.32 10.17
CA TYR A 120 -8.35 7.69 9.67
C TYR A 120 -7.74 8.69 10.65
N VAL A 121 -8.07 8.59 11.94
CA VAL A 121 -7.51 9.45 12.99
C VAL A 121 -5.99 9.33 13.05
N LYS A 122 -5.45 8.10 13.01
CA LYS A 122 -4.00 7.84 12.98
C LYS A 122 -3.29 8.49 11.78
N TYR A 123 -3.90 8.51 10.61
CA TYR A 123 -3.30 9.10 9.41
C TYR A 123 -3.43 10.62 9.30
N MET A 124 -4.35 11.22 10.06
CA MET A 124 -4.61 12.66 10.03
C MET A 124 -3.74 13.44 11.02
N ASP A 125 -3.09 12.75 11.96
CA ASP A 125 -2.10 13.36 12.84
C ASP A 125 -0.91 13.91 12.03
N GLU A 126 -0.37 15.04 12.48
CA GLU A 126 0.83 15.65 11.89
C GLU A 126 2.07 14.80 12.20
N ALA A 127 2.02 14.16 13.38
CA ALA A 127 3.03 13.27 13.89
C ALA A 127 3.19 12.03 13.00
N VAL A 128 4.41 11.55 12.84
CA VAL A 128 4.70 10.31 12.10
C VAL A 128 4.27 9.07 12.89
N GLU A 129 4.11 9.22 14.20
CA GLU A 129 3.74 8.20 15.17
C GLU A 129 2.37 7.58 14.86
N GLY A 130 1.44 8.37 14.32
CA GLY A 130 0.14 7.86 13.86
C GLY A 130 0.29 6.87 12.71
N PHE A 131 1.16 7.15 11.74
CA PHE A 131 1.48 6.22 10.65
C PHE A 131 2.22 4.98 11.16
N VAL A 132 3.19 5.15 12.07
CA VAL A 132 3.92 4.01 12.66
C VAL A 132 2.96 3.09 13.41
N SER A 133 2.00 3.65 14.15
CA SER A 133 0.94 2.88 14.81
C SER A 133 0.05 2.15 13.80
N ALA A 134 -0.28 2.76 12.66
CA ALA A 134 -1.02 2.09 11.60
C ALA A 134 -0.19 0.98 10.92
N TYR A 135 1.14 1.13 10.83
CA TYR A 135 2.05 0.12 10.27
C TYR A 135 2.23 -1.06 11.21
N HIS A 136 2.24 -0.80 12.51
CA HIS A 136 2.15 -1.84 13.52
C HIS A 136 0.87 -2.67 13.36
N ASP A 137 -0.30 -2.02 13.22
CA ASP A 137 -1.56 -2.75 12.96
C ASP A 137 -1.50 -3.58 11.66
N ILE A 138 -0.86 -3.06 10.60
CA ILE A 138 -0.62 -3.81 9.36
C ILE A 138 0.19 -5.08 9.65
N LEU A 139 1.30 -4.97 10.37
CA LEU A 139 2.19 -6.11 10.65
C LEU A 139 1.52 -7.17 11.51
N LEU A 140 0.69 -6.77 12.48
CA LEU A 140 -0.08 -7.73 13.27
C LEU A 140 -1.03 -8.59 12.42
N SER A 141 -1.57 -8.04 11.32
CA SER A 141 -2.53 -8.75 10.46
C SER A 141 -1.89 -9.34 9.19
N ALA A 142 -0.74 -8.84 8.75
CA ALA A 142 -0.19 -9.14 7.42
C ALA A 142 0.49 -10.52 7.30
N GLY A 143 0.78 -11.20 8.41
CA GLY A 143 1.49 -12.48 8.44
C GLY A 143 1.08 -13.48 7.35
N PRO A 144 -0.21 -13.87 7.25
CA PRO A 144 -0.70 -14.79 6.21
C PRO A 144 -0.55 -14.25 4.77
N ALA A 145 -0.79 -12.96 4.57
CA ALA A 145 -0.69 -12.34 3.24
C ALA A 145 0.76 -12.29 2.75
N TYR A 146 1.67 -11.88 3.63
CA TYR A 146 3.10 -11.81 3.34
C TYR A 146 3.68 -13.21 3.16
N ARG A 147 3.24 -14.19 3.96
CA ARG A 147 3.59 -15.61 3.77
C ARG A 147 3.32 -16.08 2.34
N ALA A 148 2.12 -15.82 1.82
CA ALA A 148 1.74 -16.26 0.48
C ALA A 148 2.63 -15.67 -0.62
N ILE A 149 3.01 -14.39 -0.48
CA ILE A 149 3.93 -13.71 -1.40
C ILE A 149 5.33 -14.32 -1.31
N LEU A 150 5.84 -14.49 -0.09
CA LEU A 150 7.20 -14.98 0.16
C LEU A 150 7.37 -16.42 -0.32
N LEU A 151 6.39 -17.30 -0.07
CA LEU A 151 6.39 -18.65 -0.61
C LEU A 151 6.44 -18.68 -2.13
N TYR A 152 5.67 -17.81 -2.79
CA TYR A 152 5.72 -17.73 -4.25
C TYR A 152 7.12 -17.36 -4.75
N LEU A 153 7.78 -16.39 -4.11
CA LEU A 153 9.14 -15.99 -4.44
C LEU A 153 10.16 -17.12 -4.18
N ILE A 154 9.88 -18.02 -3.24
CA ILE A 154 10.69 -19.22 -2.95
C ILE A 154 10.46 -20.30 -4.02
N ASP A 155 9.20 -20.62 -4.32
CA ASP A 155 8.80 -21.75 -5.16
C ASP A 155 8.88 -21.45 -6.67
N SER A 156 8.81 -20.18 -7.05
CA SER A 156 8.85 -19.71 -8.43
C SER A 156 10.01 -18.75 -8.69
N PRO A 157 11.27 -19.20 -8.58
CA PRO A 157 12.41 -18.36 -8.88
C PRO A 157 12.35 -17.86 -10.33
N ASN A 158 12.80 -16.62 -10.56
CA ASN A 158 12.78 -15.95 -11.88
C ASN A 158 11.39 -15.55 -12.40
N LYS A 159 10.34 -15.65 -11.58
CA LYS A 159 8.98 -15.18 -11.92
C LYS A 159 8.66 -13.90 -11.15
N GLY A 160 8.45 -12.80 -11.87
CA GLY A 160 8.19 -11.50 -11.27
C GLY A 160 6.82 -11.40 -10.62
N VAL A 161 6.77 -10.80 -9.42
CA VAL A 161 5.52 -10.54 -8.70
C VAL A 161 5.25 -9.04 -8.66
N LEU A 162 3.98 -8.67 -8.83
CA LEU A 162 3.47 -7.33 -8.56
C LEU A 162 2.67 -7.37 -7.27
N VAL A 163 3.19 -6.74 -6.21
CA VAL A 163 2.47 -6.60 -4.93
C VAL A 163 1.85 -5.20 -4.87
N HIS A 164 0.54 -5.13 -4.66
CA HIS A 164 -0.15 -3.85 -4.61
C HIS A 164 -1.17 -3.79 -3.47
N CYS A 165 -1.55 -2.56 -3.14
CA CYS A 165 -2.72 -2.25 -2.34
C CYS A 165 -3.51 -1.15 -3.05
N THR A 166 -4.13 -0.21 -2.34
CA THR A 166 -4.84 0.92 -2.97
C THR A 166 -3.87 1.93 -3.58
N ALA A 167 -2.89 2.41 -2.80
CA ALA A 167 -1.90 3.38 -3.27
C ALA A 167 -0.51 2.76 -3.54
N GLY A 168 -0.29 1.49 -3.18
CA GLY A 168 1.05 0.89 -3.20
C GLY A 168 2.00 1.51 -2.17
N LYS A 169 1.44 2.16 -1.14
CA LYS A 169 2.18 2.94 -0.14
C LYS A 169 2.31 2.19 1.18
N ASP A 170 1.22 2.02 1.93
CA ASP A 170 1.28 1.53 3.31
C ASP A 170 1.49 0.02 3.41
N ARG A 171 0.45 -0.79 3.12
CA ARG A 171 0.52 -2.28 3.16
C ARG A 171 1.60 -2.86 2.25
N THR A 172 1.77 -2.26 1.08
CA THR A 172 2.84 -2.64 0.14
C THR A 172 4.18 -2.14 0.63
N GLY A 173 4.31 -0.88 1.08
CA GLY A 173 5.59 -0.34 1.52
C GLY A 173 6.16 -1.06 2.72
N ILE A 174 5.34 -1.45 3.70
CA ILE A 174 5.78 -2.24 4.84
C ILE A 174 6.22 -3.64 4.44
N PHE A 175 5.53 -4.28 3.49
CA PHE A 175 5.99 -5.57 2.93
C PHE A 175 7.42 -5.46 2.37
N PHE A 176 7.65 -4.46 1.51
CA PHE A 176 8.97 -4.22 0.92
C PHE A 176 10.00 -3.79 1.98
N GLY A 177 9.61 -2.95 2.95
CA GLY A 177 10.47 -2.50 4.04
C GLY A 177 11.01 -3.67 4.87
N VAL A 178 10.12 -4.56 5.34
CA VAL A 178 10.51 -5.76 6.10
C VAL A 178 11.33 -6.72 5.25
N LEU A 179 10.93 -6.95 3.99
CA LEU A 179 11.69 -7.82 3.09
C LEU A 179 13.11 -7.31 2.86
N PHE A 180 13.29 -6.02 2.61
CA PHE A 180 14.60 -5.43 2.36
C PHE A 180 15.47 -5.35 3.61
N ASP A 181 14.88 -5.08 4.78
CA ASP A 181 15.58 -5.11 6.06
C ASP A 181 16.07 -6.54 6.37
N TYR A 182 15.24 -7.56 6.13
CA TYR A 182 15.66 -8.98 6.22
C TYR A 182 16.81 -9.33 5.25
N LEU A 183 16.76 -8.81 4.02
CA LEU A 183 17.83 -9.01 3.04
C LEU A 183 19.12 -8.25 3.41
N GLY A 184 19.08 -7.34 4.39
CA GLY A 184 20.23 -6.58 4.89
C GLY A 184 20.50 -5.30 4.12
N VAL A 185 19.50 -4.75 3.43
CA VAL A 185 19.63 -3.44 2.76
C VAL A 185 19.71 -2.33 3.81
N ASP A 186 20.55 -1.33 3.57
CA ASP A 186 20.65 -0.16 4.44
C ASP A 186 19.30 0.56 4.59
N ARG A 187 18.91 0.86 5.84
CA ARG A 187 17.59 1.42 6.17
C ARG A 187 17.34 2.78 5.55
N GLN A 188 18.37 3.60 5.35
CA GLN A 188 18.22 4.89 4.67
C GLN A 188 17.88 4.67 3.18
N ILE A 189 18.50 3.68 2.54
CA ILE A 189 18.18 3.30 1.17
C ILE A 189 16.76 2.70 1.07
N ILE A 190 16.33 1.89 2.04
CA ILE A 190 14.94 1.38 2.11
C ILE A 190 13.95 2.56 2.21
N ALA A 191 14.21 3.52 3.09
CA ALA A 191 13.38 4.71 3.24
C ALA A 191 13.34 5.57 1.97
N ASP A 192 14.46 5.65 1.24
CA ASP A 192 14.56 6.36 -0.04
C ASP A 192 13.74 5.67 -1.14
N GLU A 193 13.80 4.34 -1.25
CA GLU A 193 12.95 3.56 -2.18
C GLU A 193 11.47 3.74 -1.86
N TYR A 194 11.10 3.65 -0.58
CA TYR A 194 9.75 3.89 -0.12
C TYR A 194 9.26 5.30 -0.50
N ASN A 195 10.11 6.30 -0.33
CA ASN A 195 9.81 7.70 -0.63
C ASN A 195 9.59 7.98 -2.12
N LEU A 196 10.07 7.14 -3.03
CA LEU A 196 9.72 7.25 -4.46
C LEU A 196 8.21 7.24 -4.68
N THR A 197 7.41 6.70 -3.76
CA THR A 197 5.95 6.78 -3.83
C THR A 197 5.40 8.20 -3.85
N GLU A 198 6.13 9.20 -3.33
CA GLU A 198 5.83 10.63 -3.54
C GLU A 198 5.72 10.99 -5.03
N LEU A 199 6.74 10.60 -5.80
CA LEU A 199 6.78 10.83 -7.24
C LEU A 199 5.77 9.93 -7.95
N GLY A 200 5.73 8.65 -7.59
CA GLY A 200 4.88 7.64 -8.22
C GLY A 200 3.39 7.91 -8.12
N LEU A 201 2.94 8.64 -7.08
CA LEU A 201 1.55 9.07 -6.91
C LEU A 201 1.29 10.51 -7.39
N GLY A 202 2.28 11.22 -7.93
CA GLY A 202 2.16 12.62 -8.31
C GLY A 202 1.00 12.90 -9.28
N SER A 203 0.74 11.99 -10.22
CA SER A 203 -0.35 12.14 -11.21
C SER A 203 -1.76 11.98 -10.61
N VAL A 204 -1.90 11.28 -9.49
CA VAL A 204 -3.18 11.04 -8.82
C VAL A 204 -3.34 11.83 -7.51
N ARG A 205 -2.28 12.47 -7.04
CA ARG A 205 -2.22 13.18 -5.75
C ARG A 205 -3.33 14.22 -5.60
N GLU A 206 -3.50 15.10 -6.58
CA GLU A 206 -4.52 16.16 -6.52
C GLU A 206 -5.95 15.59 -6.57
N GLU A 207 -6.17 14.53 -7.36
CA GLU A 207 -7.48 13.84 -7.40
C GLU A 207 -7.82 13.24 -6.03
N VAL A 208 -6.86 12.55 -5.39
CA VAL A 208 -7.06 11.94 -4.07
C VAL A 208 -7.28 13.01 -3.00
N VAL A 209 -6.51 14.10 -3.01
CA VAL A 209 -6.69 15.24 -2.10
C VAL A 209 -8.07 15.87 -2.27
N ALA A 210 -8.49 16.13 -3.52
CA ALA A 210 -9.82 16.68 -3.81
C ALA A 210 -10.94 15.75 -3.33
N ARG A 211 -10.76 14.42 -3.46
CA ARG A 211 -11.72 13.44 -2.94
C ARG A 211 -11.77 13.44 -1.41
N LEU A 212 -10.62 13.49 -0.74
CA LEU A 212 -10.55 13.57 0.73
C LEU A 212 -11.25 14.84 1.24
N LEU A 213 -11.00 16.00 0.63
CA LEU A 213 -11.64 17.25 1.01
C LEU A 213 -13.17 17.26 0.86
N LYS A 214 -13.71 16.40 -0.02
CA LYS A 214 -15.17 16.23 -0.18
C LYS A 214 -15.76 15.24 0.83
N SER A 215 -14.95 14.38 1.43
CA SER A 215 -15.44 13.36 2.35
C SER A 215 -16.09 13.98 3.58
N VAL A 216 -17.27 13.50 3.94
CA VAL A 216 -18.01 13.95 5.12
C VAL A 216 -17.20 13.67 6.38
N ALA A 217 -16.64 12.46 6.48
CA ALA A 217 -15.81 12.08 7.62
C ALA A 217 -14.55 12.95 7.74
N PHE A 218 -13.89 13.22 6.62
CA PHE A 218 -12.71 14.10 6.58
C PHE A 218 -13.06 15.53 6.99
N ARG A 219 -14.13 16.11 6.42
CA ARG A 219 -14.57 17.48 6.75
C ARG A 219 -14.94 17.62 8.23
N ASN A 220 -15.68 16.65 8.77
CA ASN A 220 -16.06 16.66 10.17
C ASN A 220 -14.83 16.54 11.09
N TYR A 221 -13.85 15.70 10.76
CA TYR A 221 -12.57 15.66 11.48
C TYR A 221 -11.82 17.00 11.42
N MET A 222 -11.79 17.68 10.27
CA MET A 222 -11.14 18.99 10.19
C MET A 222 -11.84 20.04 11.06
N ASN A 223 -13.17 19.99 11.15
CA ASN A 223 -13.97 20.88 11.98
C ASN A 223 -13.75 20.65 13.49
N THR A 224 -13.46 19.42 13.93
CA THR A 224 -13.15 19.16 15.35
C THR A 224 -11.85 19.83 15.79
N LYS A 225 -10.83 19.81 14.92
CA LYS A 225 -9.55 20.49 15.16
C LYS A 225 -9.71 22.01 15.27
N GLN A 226 -10.67 22.59 14.56
CA GLN A 226 -10.97 24.02 14.62
C GLN A 226 -11.80 24.41 15.85
N THR A 227 -12.80 23.61 16.20
CA THR A 227 -13.75 23.92 17.28
C THR A 227 -13.30 23.42 18.66
N GLY A 228 -12.26 22.57 18.72
CA GLY A 228 -11.80 21.92 19.95
C GLY A 228 -12.75 20.83 20.47
N LYS A 229 -13.84 20.55 19.75
CA LYS A 229 -14.81 19.51 20.10
C LYS A 229 -14.36 18.18 19.51
N GLU A 230 -13.75 17.32 20.32
CA GLU A 230 -13.32 15.99 19.86
C GLU A 230 -14.53 15.16 19.41
N LEU A 231 -14.46 14.59 18.20
CA LEU A 231 -15.36 13.52 17.78
C LEU A 231 -14.80 12.20 18.30
N SER A 232 -15.68 11.40 18.90
CA SER A 232 -15.36 10.02 19.22
C SER A 232 -15.07 9.21 17.95
N THR A 233 -14.29 8.15 18.10
CA THR A 233 -14.04 7.18 17.02
C THR A 233 -15.36 6.59 16.47
N GLU A 234 -16.35 6.41 17.34
CA GLU A 234 -17.68 5.89 17.00
C GLU A 234 -18.46 6.85 16.09
N GLU A 235 -18.42 8.15 16.40
CA GLU A 235 -19.06 9.18 15.56
C GLU A 235 -18.40 9.29 14.18
N ILE A 236 -17.07 9.26 14.11
CA ILE A 236 -16.34 9.24 12.84
C ILE A 236 -16.71 7.97 12.05
N GLY A 237 -16.79 6.82 12.71
CA GLY A 237 -17.18 5.56 12.08
C GLY A 237 -18.56 5.65 11.44
N ARG A 238 -19.56 6.10 12.20
CA ARG A 238 -20.93 6.29 11.71
C ARG A 238 -20.97 7.16 10.45
N LEU A 239 -20.24 8.29 10.45
CA LEU A 239 -20.18 9.20 9.31
C LEU A 239 -19.58 8.55 8.06
N ILE A 240 -18.52 7.74 8.21
CA ILE A 240 -17.92 7.02 7.08
C ILE A 240 -18.90 5.99 6.51
N GLN A 241 -19.65 5.31 7.37
CA GLN A 241 -20.64 4.32 6.96
C GLN A 241 -21.81 4.97 6.21
N GLU A 242 -22.33 6.08 6.73
CA GLU A 242 -23.39 6.86 6.07
C GLU A 242 -22.94 7.36 4.69
N GLU A 243 -21.71 7.88 4.58
CA GLU A 243 -21.13 8.32 3.32
C GLU A 243 -21.02 7.17 2.29
N LYS A 244 -20.61 5.97 2.73
CA LYS A 244 -20.58 4.76 1.87
C LYS A 244 -21.96 4.33 1.40
N GLU A 245 -23.00 4.53 2.21
CA GLU A 245 -24.39 4.24 1.87
C GLU A 245 -25.03 5.31 0.97
N GLY A 246 -24.26 6.33 0.55
CA GLY A 246 -24.75 7.44 -0.26
C GLY A 246 -25.62 8.41 0.52
N LYS A 247 -25.64 8.32 1.85
CA LYS A 247 -26.27 9.32 2.72
C LYS A 247 -25.27 10.46 2.91
N THR A 248 -25.64 11.65 2.49
CA THR A 248 -24.97 12.89 2.93
C THR A 248 -25.70 13.37 4.18
N PRO A 249 -25.11 13.27 5.38
CA PRO A 249 -25.62 14.00 6.53
C PRO A 249 -25.71 15.48 6.18
N ASP A 250 -26.67 16.20 6.77
CA ASP A 250 -26.68 17.67 6.74
C ASP A 250 -25.36 18.17 7.35
N VAL A 251 -24.39 18.47 6.49
CA VAL A 251 -23.13 19.05 6.95
C VAL A 251 -23.37 20.54 7.07
N GLU A 252 -23.44 21.02 8.31
CA GLU A 252 -23.38 22.45 8.61
C GLU A 252 -22.07 23.01 8.03
N GLU A 253 -22.26 23.88 7.03
CA GLU A 253 -21.31 24.82 6.44
C GLU A 253 -20.15 24.28 5.58
N GLU A 254 -19.88 24.97 4.46
CA GLU A 254 -18.64 24.81 3.71
C GLU A 254 -17.44 25.11 4.63
N LEU A 255 -16.36 24.33 4.52
CA LEU A 255 -15.12 24.62 5.24
C LEU A 255 -14.69 26.07 4.95
N SER A 256 -14.37 26.84 5.99
CA SER A 256 -13.80 28.18 5.82
C SER A 256 -12.53 28.09 4.94
N PRO A 257 -12.14 29.18 4.25
CA PRO A 257 -10.92 29.17 3.42
C PRO A 257 -9.67 28.70 4.17
N GLU A 258 -9.55 29.08 5.45
CA GLU A 258 -8.46 28.67 6.34
C GLU A 258 -8.51 27.17 6.65
N THR A 259 -9.67 26.64 7.03
CA THR A 259 -9.86 25.21 7.33
C THR A 259 -9.67 24.34 6.09
N ARG A 260 -10.01 24.87 4.92
CA ARG A 260 -9.78 24.20 3.64
C ARG A 260 -8.29 24.06 3.33
N GLU A 261 -7.47 25.07 3.62
CA GLU A 261 -6.02 24.99 3.42
C GLU A 261 -5.38 24.03 4.44
N VAL A 262 -5.75 24.11 5.71
CA VAL A 262 -5.28 23.16 6.74
C VAL A 262 -5.70 21.72 6.38
N GLY A 263 -6.94 21.54 5.92
CA GLY A 263 -7.44 20.25 5.44
C GLY A 263 -6.69 19.76 4.20
N ARG A 264 -6.32 20.65 3.28
CA ARG A 264 -5.49 20.30 2.12
C ARG A 264 -4.12 19.79 2.57
N GLN A 265 -3.47 20.46 3.52
CA GLN A 265 -2.19 20.01 4.07
C GLN A 265 -2.31 18.66 4.80
N ALA A 266 -3.37 18.44 5.58
CA ALA A 266 -3.65 17.14 6.19
C ALA A 266 -3.86 16.04 5.15
N ALA A 267 -4.64 16.30 4.10
CA ALA A 267 -4.84 15.35 3.01
C ALA A 267 -3.53 15.06 2.25
N LEU A 268 -2.68 16.06 2.03
CA LEU A 268 -1.35 15.90 1.43
C LEU A 268 -0.45 15.00 2.30
N ARG A 269 -0.48 15.14 3.62
CA ARG A 269 0.22 14.24 4.55
C ARG A 269 -0.30 12.81 4.47
N MET A 270 -1.63 12.61 4.41
CA MET A 270 -2.25 11.28 4.28
C MET A 270 -1.78 10.54 3.02
N VAL A 271 -1.61 11.25 1.90
CA VAL A 271 -1.12 10.66 0.64
C VAL A 271 0.40 10.60 0.55
N GLY A 272 1.12 11.13 1.53
CA GLY A 272 2.58 11.20 1.55
C GLY A 272 3.26 9.92 2.06
N ALA A 273 4.46 9.65 1.56
CA ALA A 273 5.38 8.57 1.87
C ALA A 273 6.69 9.13 2.45
N ARG A 274 6.64 9.70 3.66
CA ARG A 274 7.81 10.32 4.32
C ARG A 274 8.87 9.26 4.67
N LYS A 275 10.15 9.54 4.37
CA LYS A 275 11.29 8.69 4.74
C LYS A 275 11.32 8.36 6.24
N GLU A 276 11.12 9.39 7.08
CA GLU A 276 11.07 9.27 8.54
C GLU A 276 10.05 8.24 9.01
N THR A 277 8.88 8.17 8.36
CA THR A 277 7.86 7.18 8.69
C THR A 277 8.35 5.75 8.47
N MET A 278 9.08 5.49 7.37
CA MET A 278 9.64 4.16 7.11
C MET A 278 10.77 3.83 8.11
N LEU A 279 11.66 4.78 8.41
CA LEU A 279 12.74 4.57 9.37
C LEU A 279 12.19 4.19 10.75
N LYS A 280 11.24 4.97 11.29
CA LYS A 280 10.59 4.66 12.57
C LYS A 280 9.79 3.37 12.53
N ALA A 281 9.25 2.99 11.38
CA ALA A 281 8.56 1.70 11.24
C ALA A 281 9.53 0.52 11.32
N LEU A 282 10.73 0.63 10.75
CA LEU A 282 11.77 -0.40 10.88
C LEU A 282 12.33 -0.46 12.31
N GLU A 283 12.47 0.68 13.00
CA GLU A 283 12.78 0.69 14.43
C GLU A 283 11.70 -0.01 15.26
N MET A 284 10.43 0.21 14.93
CA MET A 284 9.30 -0.48 15.57
C MET A 284 9.30 -1.99 15.26
N VAL A 285 9.72 -2.40 14.06
CA VAL A 285 9.93 -3.82 13.73
C VAL A 285 11.00 -4.44 14.65
N ASP A 286 12.06 -3.73 14.98
CA ASP A 286 13.06 -4.21 15.94
C ASP A 286 12.48 -4.32 17.35
N SER A 287 11.83 -3.27 17.84
CA SER A 287 11.39 -3.21 19.25
C SER A 287 10.22 -4.14 19.54
N GLU A 288 9.24 -4.25 18.64
CA GLU A 288 7.99 -4.98 18.89
C GLU A 288 8.01 -6.40 18.32
N PHE A 289 8.72 -6.61 17.20
CA PHE A 289 8.75 -7.90 16.51
C PHE A 289 10.12 -8.60 16.58
N GLY A 290 11.12 -7.96 17.20
CA GLY A 290 12.49 -8.48 17.33
C GLY A 290 13.27 -8.53 16.02
N GLY A 291 12.92 -7.65 15.07
CA GLY A 291 13.59 -7.48 13.78
C GLY A 291 12.90 -8.22 12.63
N ALA A 292 13.28 -7.86 11.41
CA ALA A 292 12.63 -8.38 10.20
C ALA A 292 12.70 -9.91 10.08
N GLU A 293 13.84 -10.53 10.40
CA GLU A 293 13.96 -12.00 10.35
C GLU A 293 13.00 -12.69 11.33
N LYS A 294 12.94 -12.21 12.58
CA LYS A 294 12.05 -12.80 13.59
C LYS A 294 10.59 -12.63 13.19
N TYR A 295 10.21 -11.48 12.63
CA TYR A 295 8.90 -11.27 12.06
C TYR A 295 8.57 -12.29 10.95
N LEU A 296 9.47 -12.52 9.99
CA LEU A 296 9.26 -13.51 8.92
C LEU A 296 9.11 -14.94 9.46
N ARG A 297 9.79 -15.28 10.56
CA ARG A 297 9.67 -16.59 11.22
C ARG A 297 8.35 -16.73 11.97
N GLU A 298 8.05 -15.81 12.87
CA GLU A 298 6.96 -15.97 13.83
C GLU A 298 5.60 -15.56 13.26
N TYR A 299 5.56 -14.54 12.41
CA TYR A 299 4.32 -13.98 11.86
C TYR A 299 4.05 -14.47 10.43
N CYS A 300 5.09 -14.68 9.62
CA CYS A 300 4.94 -15.28 8.29
C CYS A 300 5.17 -16.80 8.28
N GLY A 301 5.60 -17.41 9.38
CA GLY A 301 5.75 -18.86 9.50
C GLY A 301 6.82 -19.47 8.58
N LEU A 302 7.87 -18.71 8.24
CA LEU A 302 8.97 -19.21 7.40
C LEU A 302 10.03 -19.93 8.24
N GLY A 303 10.44 -21.11 7.76
CA GLY A 303 11.57 -21.88 8.32
C GLY A 303 12.93 -21.43 7.78
N ASP A 304 14.00 -21.97 8.37
CA ASP A 304 15.39 -21.66 7.99
C ASP A 304 15.67 -21.89 6.50
N GLU A 305 15.24 -23.05 5.98
CA GLU A 305 15.46 -23.39 4.56
C GLU A 305 14.70 -22.47 3.61
N GLU A 306 13.50 -22.03 3.99
CA GLU A 306 12.68 -21.10 3.20
C GLU A 306 13.33 -19.72 3.16
N LEU A 307 13.82 -19.24 4.30
CA LEU A 307 14.52 -17.95 4.43
C LEU A 307 15.82 -17.91 3.63
N GLU A 308 16.60 -18.99 3.65
CA GLU A 308 17.83 -19.10 2.87
C GLU A 308 17.55 -19.14 1.37
N LYS A 309 16.55 -19.95 0.94
CA LYS A 309 16.10 -19.98 -0.46
C LYS A 309 15.61 -18.62 -0.92
N LEU A 310 14.87 -17.89 -0.09
CA LEU A 310 14.38 -16.55 -0.39
C LEU A 310 15.55 -15.59 -0.66
N ARG A 311 16.58 -15.60 0.19
CA ARG A 311 17.79 -14.76 0.03
C ARG A 311 18.51 -15.10 -1.29
N LYS A 312 18.77 -16.38 -1.53
CA LYS A 312 19.38 -16.89 -2.77
C LYS A 312 18.58 -16.53 -4.02
N ASN A 313 17.26 -16.57 -3.94
CA ASN A 313 16.39 -16.27 -5.08
C ASN A 313 16.39 -14.79 -5.41
N LEU A 314 16.45 -13.89 -4.41
CA LEU A 314 16.29 -12.45 -4.60
C LEU A 314 17.61 -11.67 -4.75
N VAL A 315 18.72 -12.16 -4.21
CA VAL A 315 20.01 -11.45 -4.20
C VAL A 315 20.96 -12.04 -5.24
N GLN A 316 21.63 -11.19 -6.01
CA GLN A 316 22.69 -11.61 -6.93
C GLN A 316 23.92 -12.04 -6.12
N GLY A 317 24.41 -13.25 -6.37
CA GLY A 317 25.62 -13.77 -5.71
C GLY A 317 25.41 -14.38 -4.32
N ALA A 318 24.16 -14.49 -3.86
CA ALA A 318 23.78 -15.25 -2.66
C ALA A 318 23.72 -16.77 -2.92
#